data_AF-A0A1G4AS62-F1
#
_entry.id   AF-A0A1G4AS62-F1
#
_cell.length_a   1.000
_cell.length_b   1.000
_cell.length_c   1.000
_cell.angle_alpha   90.00
_cell.angle_beta   90.00
_cell.angle_gamma   90.00
#
_symmetry.space_group_name_H-M   'P 1'
#
loop_
_entity.id
_entity.type
_entity.pdbx_description
1 polymer ?
#
loop_
_entity_poly.entity_id
_entity_poly.type
_entity_poly.pdbx_seq_one_letter_code
_entity_poly.pdbx_strand_id
1 'polypeptide(L)'
;MHLILTGATGLVGSGVLDAMIKMKDVTKISVLSRKPIPMAENAKDPRINVIIHKDFGKYDAEVLDKLKGANGAVWALGISQNKVSKEEYVKITKDYTLEAAKAFASLPPENEPFRFIYVSGEGATQKPGRFSAIFARVKGETETLLSEMRAANPRLRTESVRPAFVDKAGHAAVEAYAPNPGALYNAMNTLLGPVTRTLAPSFVSPTDILGQFMTEMAMGKVDDGLAAGGKGIITLNGGLRIVENVGFRRLAGLQ
;
A
#
# COMPACT_ATOMS: atom_id res chain seq x y z
N MET A 1 -0.20 8.38 16.55
CA MET A 1 0.81 7.95 15.56
C MET A 1 0.77 8.87 14.35
N HIS A 2 1.94 9.18 13.80
CA HIS A 2 2.07 9.93 12.54
C HIS A 2 2.32 8.94 11.40
N LEU A 3 1.40 8.87 10.44
CA LEU A 3 1.49 7.97 9.30
C LEU A 3 1.61 8.74 7.98
N ILE A 4 2.34 8.16 7.04
CA ILE A 4 2.49 8.64 5.67
C ILE A 4 1.62 7.80 4.74
N LEU A 5 0.97 8.44 3.76
CA LEU A 5 0.22 7.78 2.71
C LEU A 5 0.67 8.29 1.34
N THR A 6 0.91 7.36 0.41
CA THR A 6 1.02 7.67 -1.03
C THR A 6 -0.11 7.02 -1.81
N GLY A 7 -0.36 7.49 -3.03
CA GLY A 7 -1.38 6.90 -3.90
C GLY A 7 -2.82 7.10 -3.41
N ALA A 8 -3.10 8.13 -2.59
CA ALA A 8 -4.42 8.42 -2.03
C ALA A 8 -5.52 8.67 -3.08
N THR A 9 -5.16 8.95 -4.34
CA THR A 9 -6.11 9.07 -5.46
C THR A 9 -6.42 7.73 -6.14
N GLY A 10 -5.77 6.64 -5.72
CA GLY A 10 -6.00 5.29 -6.20
C GLY A 10 -7.09 4.57 -5.41
N LEU A 11 -7.50 3.41 -5.92
CA LEU A 11 -8.53 2.57 -5.29
C LEU A 11 -8.09 2.09 -3.89
N VAL A 12 -6.89 1.54 -3.77
CA VAL A 12 -6.35 1.07 -2.49
C VAL A 12 -6.05 2.25 -1.55
N GLY A 13 -5.35 3.27 -2.05
CA GLY A 13 -4.93 4.40 -1.24
C GLY A 13 -6.08 5.25 -0.69
N SER A 14 -7.20 5.37 -1.42
CA SER A 14 -8.40 6.03 -0.89
C SER A 14 -9.02 5.24 0.27
N GLY A 15 -9.04 3.90 0.21
CA GLY A 15 -9.49 3.07 1.32
C GLY A 15 -8.60 3.21 2.57
N VAL A 16 -7.29 3.33 2.36
CA VAL A 16 -6.34 3.62 3.46
C VAL A 16 -6.55 5.00 4.04
N LEU A 17 -6.79 6.03 3.21
CA LEU A 17 -7.06 7.38 3.69
C LEU A 17 -8.33 7.41 4.55
N ASP A 18 -9.41 6.76 4.11
CA ASP A 18 -10.64 6.62 4.90
C ASP A 18 -10.37 5.96 6.26
N ALA A 19 -9.61 4.85 6.27
CA ALA A 19 -9.25 4.17 7.50
C ALA A 19 -8.44 5.05 8.45
N MET A 20 -7.41 5.75 7.95
CA MET A 20 -6.60 6.68 8.74
C MET A 20 -7.45 7.81 9.35
N ILE A 21 -8.44 8.32 8.61
CA ILE A 21 -9.39 9.32 9.11
C ILE A 21 -10.26 8.74 10.23
N LYS A 22 -10.75 7.51 10.09
CA LYS A 22 -11.60 6.88 11.12
C LYS A 22 -10.84 6.48 12.38
N MET A 23 -9.53 6.23 12.28
CA MET A 23 -8.70 5.80 13.40
C MET A 23 -8.18 6.97 14.23
N LYS A 24 -8.72 7.13 15.45
CA LYS A 24 -8.34 8.21 16.39
C LYS A 24 -6.89 8.15 16.85
N ASP A 25 -6.31 6.95 16.89
CA ASP A 25 -4.92 6.72 17.26
C ASP A 25 -3.93 7.25 16.19
N VAL A 26 -4.40 7.51 14.97
CA VAL A 26 -3.63 8.22 13.94
C VAL A 26 -3.82 9.72 14.19
N THR A 27 -2.78 10.36 14.69
CA THR A 27 -2.82 11.75 15.17
C THR A 27 -2.31 12.75 14.14
N LYS A 28 -1.57 12.28 13.12
CA LYS A 28 -1.10 13.08 11.98
C LYS A 28 -1.04 12.19 10.74
N ILE A 29 -1.57 12.67 9.62
CA ILE A 29 -1.62 11.97 8.34
C ILE A 29 -0.87 12.85 7.32
N SER A 30 0.28 12.41 6.85
CA SER A 30 1.01 13.09 5.78
C SER A 30 0.74 12.39 4.45
N VAL A 31 0.04 13.07 3.54
CA VAL A 31 -0.28 12.51 2.23
C VAL A 31 0.69 13.09 1.20
N LEU A 32 1.61 12.28 0.70
CA LEU A 32 2.50 12.67 -0.41
C LEU A 32 1.78 12.40 -1.73
N SER A 33 1.61 13.46 -2.54
CA SER A 33 0.89 13.37 -3.80
C SER A 33 1.44 14.32 -4.84
N ARG A 34 1.30 13.96 -6.12
CA ARG A 34 1.64 14.84 -7.26
C ARG A 34 0.63 15.96 -7.47
N LYS A 35 -0.57 15.82 -6.91
CA LYS A 35 -1.72 16.72 -7.10
C LYS A 35 -2.58 16.82 -5.84
N PRO A 36 -3.42 17.86 -5.70
CA PRO A 36 -4.37 17.95 -4.60
C PRO A 36 -5.25 16.70 -4.48
N ILE A 37 -5.72 16.42 -3.27
CA ILE A 37 -6.46 15.20 -2.93
C ILE A 37 -7.88 15.62 -2.50
N PRO A 38 -8.89 15.53 -3.39
CA PRO A 38 -10.25 15.97 -3.07
C PRO A 38 -10.84 15.31 -1.82
N MET A 39 -10.52 14.03 -1.60
CA MET A 39 -10.96 13.32 -0.40
C MET A 39 -10.41 13.93 0.90
N ALA A 40 -9.14 14.37 0.89
CA ALA A 40 -8.52 15.02 2.04
C ALA A 40 -9.12 16.39 2.30
N GLU A 41 -9.38 17.16 1.23
CA GLU A 41 -10.03 18.48 1.30
C GLU A 41 -11.47 18.37 1.84
N ASN A 42 -12.23 17.40 1.33
CA ASN A 42 -13.62 17.18 1.74
C ASN A 42 -13.76 16.65 3.17
N ALA A 43 -12.79 15.87 3.64
CA ALA A 43 -12.78 15.36 5.01
C ALA A 43 -12.66 16.47 6.05
N LYS A 44 -12.03 17.61 5.70
CA LYS A 44 -11.77 18.76 6.60
C LYS A 44 -11.13 18.35 7.94
N ASP A 45 -10.34 17.28 7.92
CA ASP A 45 -9.70 16.74 9.10
C ASP A 45 -8.36 17.45 9.33
N PRO A 46 -8.17 18.15 10.47
CA PRO A 46 -6.95 18.90 10.73
C PRO A 46 -5.70 18.03 10.87
N ARG A 47 -5.85 16.71 11.01
CA ARG A 47 -4.72 15.76 11.04
C ARG A 47 -4.13 15.54 9.65
N ILE A 48 -4.88 15.83 8.57
CA ILE A 48 -4.42 15.58 7.20
C ILE A 48 -3.57 16.74 6.70
N ASN A 49 -2.37 16.40 6.25
CA ASN A 49 -1.37 17.31 5.70
C ASN A 49 -1.00 16.81 4.30
N VAL A 50 -1.58 17.42 3.26
CA VAL A 50 -1.25 17.10 1.87
C VAL A 50 0.03 17.81 1.48
N ILE A 51 1.06 17.05 1.12
CA ILE A 51 2.36 17.53 0.67
C ILE A 51 2.47 17.27 -0.82
N ILE A 52 2.48 18.35 -1.61
CA ILE A 52 2.65 18.24 -3.06
C ILE A 52 4.11 17.92 -3.37
N HIS A 53 4.33 16.70 -3.83
CA HIS A 53 5.64 16.14 -4.14
C HIS A 53 5.60 15.55 -5.55
N LYS A 54 6.39 16.13 -6.47
CA LYS A 54 6.31 15.80 -7.91
C LYS A 54 7.28 14.70 -8.32
N ASP A 55 8.45 14.63 -7.70
CA ASP A 55 9.51 13.68 -8.06
C ASP A 55 9.83 12.72 -6.91
N PHE A 56 9.16 11.56 -6.92
CA PHE A 56 9.34 10.51 -5.90
C PHE A 56 10.68 9.76 -5.99
N GLY A 57 11.57 10.16 -6.91
CA GLY A 57 12.95 9.67 -6.97
C GLY A 57 13.90 10.44 -6.06
N LYS A 58 13.45 11.53 -5.42
CA LYS A 58 14.28 12.38 -4.56
C LYS A 58 13.48 12.92 -3.38
N TYR A 59 14.08 12.94 -2.20
CA TYR A 59 13.43 13.45 -0.98
C TYR A 59 14.32 14.49 -0.33
N ASP A 60 14.09 15.75 -0.68
CA ASP A 60 14.87 16.88 -0.21
C ASP A 60 14.59 17.16 1.28
N ALA A 61 15.50 17.90 1.93
CA ALA A 61 15.42 18.20 3.36
C ALA A 61 14.07 18.82 3.78
N GLU A 62 13.48 19.68 2.95
CA GLU A 62 12.18 20.31 3.22
C GLU A 62 11.03 19.27 3.27
N VAL A 63 11.05 18.28 2.37
CA VAL A 63 10.05 17.20 2.37
C VAL A 63 10.23 16.32 3.60
N LEU A 64 11.48 15.94 3.91
CA LEU A 64 11.79 15.11 5.07
C LEU A 64 11.44 15.81 6.39
N ASP A 65 11.65 17.12 6.50
CA ASP A 65 11.29 17.88 7.70
C ASP A 65 9.78 17.85 7.97
N LYS A 66 8.94 18.01 6.93
CA LYS A 66 7.47 17.90 7.04
C LYS A 66 7.01 16.51 7.49
N LEU A 67 7.80 15.48 7.16
CA LEU A 67 7.54 14.06 7.46
C LEU A 67 8.20 13.59 8.77
N LYS A 68 9.05 14.42 9.39
CA LYS A 68 9.79 14.06 10.60
C LYS A 68 8.88 13.59 11.72
N GLY A 69 9.28 12.52 12.40
CA GLY A 69 8.49 11.88 13.46
C GLY A 69 7.46 10.88 12.96
N ALA A 70 7.34 10.65 11.64
CA ALA A 70 6.49 9.61 11.10
C ALA A 70 6.94 8.21 11.56
N ASN A 71 5.99 7.42 12.04
CA ASN A 71 6.21 6.05 12.52
C ASN A 71 6.15 5.02 11.39
N GLY A 72 5.46 5.34 10.29
CA GLY A 72 5.32 4.42 9.17
C GLY A 72 4.65 5.03 7.95
N ALA A 73 4.67 4.28 6.85
CA ALA A 73 4.05 4.62 5.59
C ALA A 73 3.23 3.45 5.04
N VAL A 74 2.06 3.76 4.48
CA VAL A 74 1.40 2.89 3.50
C VAL A 74 1.74 3.40 2.11
N TRP A 75 2.56 2.62 1.41
CA TRP A 75 3.00 2.91 0.05
C TRP A 75 2.04 2.31 -0.97
N ALA A 76 0.96 3.04 -1.25
CA ALA A 76 -0.04 2.67 -2.25
C ALA A 76 0.13 3.39 -3.60
N LEU A 77 1.31 4.00 -3.83
CA LEU A 77 1.67 4.57 -5.12
C LEU A 77 1.88 3.46 -6.15
N GLY A 78 1.17 3.54 -7.26
CA GLY A 78 1.28 2.61 -8.37
C GLY A 78 0.53 3.09 -9.59
N ILE A 79 0.77 2.42 -10.71
CA ILE A 79 0.09 2.65 -11.97
C ILE A 79 -0.19 1.30 -12.64
N SER A 80 -1.19 1.23 -13.52
CA SER A 80 -1.39 0.02 -14.31
C SER A 80 -0.27 -0.13 -15.34
N GLN A 81 0.31 -1.34 -15.46
CA GLN A 81 1.30 -1.65 -16.50
C GLN A 81 0.78 -1.41 -17.92
N ASN A 82 -0.54 -1.37 -18.12
CA ASN A 82 -1.17 -1.11 -19.43
C ASN A 82 -1.30 0.39 -19.75
N LYS A 83 -0.94 1.29 -18.83
CA LYS A 83 -1.10 2.75 -18.99
C LYS A 83 0.22 3.47 -19.29
N VAL A 84 1.36 2.78 -19.20
CA VAL A 84 2.70 3.38 -19.31
C VAL A 84 3.65 2.40 -20.01
N SER A 85 4.84 2.87 -20.40
CA SER A 85 5.89 2.00 -20.91
C SER A 85 6.43 1.08 -19.80
N LYS A 86 7.24 0.08 -20.18
CA LYS A 86 7.84 -0.85 -19.22
C LYS A 86 8.82 -0.12 -18.29
N GLU A 87 9.60 0.81 -18.86
CA GLU A 87 10.61 1.60 -18.17
C GLU A 87 9.93 2.52 -17.15
N GLU A 88 8.86 3.20 -17.55
CA GLU A 88 8.09 4.07 -16.64
C GLU A 88 7.36 3.25 -15.57
N TYR A 89 6.88 2.04 -15.90
CA TYR A 89 6.31 1.14 -14.91
C TYR A 89 7.35 0.69 -13.86
N VAL A 90 8.57 0.35 -14.28
CA VAL A 90 9.68 0.03 -13.38
C VAL A 90 10.02 1.22 -12.50
N LYS A 91 10.19 2.41 -13.08
CA LYS A 91 10.47 3.64 -12.35
C LYS A 91 9.44 3.93 -11.27
N ILE A 92 8.15 3.89 -11.63
CA ILE A 92 7.05 4.18 -10.71
C ILE A 92 6.91 3.10 -9.62
N THR A 93 7.02 1.83 -9.99
CA THR A 93 6.67 0.71 -9.10
C THR A 93 7.85 0.28 -8.22
N LYS A 94 9.07 0.35 -8.75
CA LYS A 94 10.30 -0.08 -8.09
C LYS A 94 11.10 1.11 -7.60
N ASP A 95 11.62 1.93 -8.51
CA ASP A 95 12.64 2.92 -8.16
C ASP A 95 12.11 3.94 -7.14
N TYR A 96 10.91 4.49 -7.36
CA TYR A 96 10.26 5.39 -6.39
C TYR A 96 10.00 4.74 -5.03
N THR A 97 9.67 3.44 -5.01
CA THR A 97 9.45 2.70 -3.76
C THR A 97 10.75 2.58 -2.96
N LEU A 98 11.86 2.25 -3.63
CA LEU A 98 13.16 2.07 -2.98
C LEU A 98 13.72 3.39 -2.47
N GLU A 99 13.62 4.47 -3.25
CA GLU A 99 14.03 5.80 -2.82
C GLU A 99 13.21 6.28 -1.62
N ALA A 100 11.91 6.02 -1.60
CA ALA A 100 11.06 6.33 -0.45
C ALA A 100 11.44 5.53 0.80
N ALA A 101 11.60 4.21 0.67
CA ALA A 101 11.95 3.34 1.79
C ALA A 101 13.30 3.74 2.41
N LYS A 102 14.26 4.13 1.56
CA LYS A 102 15.57 4.63 1.98
C LYS A 102 15.45 5.95 2.72
N ALA A 103 14.73 6.91 2.13
CA ALA A 103 14.57 8.24 2.69
C ALA A 103 13.78 8.22 4.02
N PHE A 104 12.77 7.36 4.14
CA PHE A 104 11.89 7.34 5.30
C PHE A 104 12.47 6.60 6.52
N ALA A 105 13.49 5.77 6.32
CA ALA A 105 14.11 5.02 7.41
C ALA A 105 14.74 5.91 8.51
N SER A 106 14.99 7.19 8.25
CA SER A 106 15.52 8.16 9.20
C SER A 106 14.46 9.02 9.90
N LEU A 107 13.19 8.91 9.49
CA LEU A 107 12.09 9.72 10.04
C LEU A 107 11.60 9.34 11.45
N PRO A 108 11.62 8.07 11.91
CA PRO A 108 10.99 7.73 13.18
C PRO A 108 11.83 8.20 14.36
N PRO A 109 11.23 8.33 15.56
CA PRO A 109 11.97 8.56 16.80
C PRO A 109 13.10 7.54 17.00
N GLU A 110 14.17 7.91 17.73
CA GLU A 110 15.41 7.12 17.83
C GLU A 110 15.21 5.64 18.21
N ASN A 111 14.20 5.35 19.03
CA ASN A 111 13.94 4.02 19.58
C ASN A 111 12.86 3.23 18.84
N GLU A 112 12.38 3.69 17.69
CA GLU A 112 11.33 3.04 16.93
C GLU A 112 11.77 2.73 15.48
N PRO A 113 11.38 1.57 14.92
CA PRO A 113 11.57 1.30 13.51
C PRO A 113 10.53 2.05 12.67
N PHE A 114 10.92 2.47 11.47
CA PHE A 114 10.00 2.96 10.45
C PHE A 114 9.29 1.79 9.78
N ARG A 115 7.96 1.76 9.84
CA ARG A 115 7.16 0.70 9.23
C ARG A 115 6.79 1.06 7.79
N PHE A 116 7.30 0.33 6.81
CA PHE A 116 7.04 0.60 5.39
C PHE A 116 6.18 -0.52 4.79
N ILE A 117 4.89 -0.23 4.55
CA ILE A 117 3.93 -1.20 4.02
C ILE A 117 3.80 -1.02 2.52
N TYR A 118 4.40 -1.92 1.75
CA TYR A 118 4.38 -1.91 0.29
C TYR A 118 3.13 -2.59 -0.28
N VAL A 119 2.31 -1.84 -1.02
CA VAL A 119 1.17 -2.41 -1.74
C VAL A 119 1.66 -3.07 -3.03
N SER A 120 1.81 -4.39 -2.97
CA SER A 120 2.16 -5.24 -4.10
C SER A 120 0.89 -5.67 -4.85
N GLY A 121 0.74 -6.94 -5.19
CA GLY A 121 -0.44 -7.51 -5.83
C GLY A 121 -0.34 -9.02 -5.94
N GLU A 122 -1.48 -9.70 -5.84
CA GLU A 122 -1.58 -11.14 -6.04
C GLU A 122 -0.98 -11.53 -7.40
N GLY A 123 -0.20 -12.62 -7.41
CA GLY A 123 0.57 -13.05 -8.57
C GLY A 123 1.95 -12.40 -8.76
N ALA A 124 2.38 -11.45 -7.92
CA ALA A 124 3.79 -11.05 -7.84
C ALA A 124 4.69 -12.24 -7.49
N THR A 125 5.91 -12.28 -8.05
CA THR A 125 6.78 -13.46 -7.90
C THR A 125 8.26 -13.13 -7.87
N GLN A 126 8.97 -13.79 -6.96
CA GLN A 126 10.43 -13.80 -6.85
C GLN A 126 11.09 -14.71 -7.89
N LYS A 127 10.33 -15.59 -8.54
CA LYS A 127 10.83 -16.59 -9.51
C LYS A 127 10.09 -16.45 -10.84
N PRO A 128 10.33 -15.35 -11.59
CA PRO A 128 9.61 -15.10 -12.81
C PRO A 128 9.99 -16.09 -13.92
N GLY A 129 8.98 -16.62 -14.62
CA GLY A 129 9.15 -17.45 -15.81
C GLY A 129 8.95 -16.66 -17.10
N ARG A 130 9.05 -17.34 -18.25
CA ARG A 130 8.85 -16.75 -19.59
C ARG A 130 7.51 -16.01 -19.73
N PHE A 131 6.46 -16.50 -19.08
CA PHE A 131 5.09 -15.98 -19.18
C PHE A 131 4.63 -15.09 -18.02
N SER A 132 5.51 -14.81 -17.04
CA SER A 132 5.13 -13.90 -15.95
C SER A 132 4.78 -12.51 -16.52
N ALA A 133 3.73 -11.88 -16.00
CA ALA A 133 3.39 -10.52 -16.40
C ALA A 133 4.45 -9.52 -15.90
N ILE A 134 4.59 -8.36 -16.55
CA ILE A 134 5.59 -7.35 -16.15
C ILE A 134 5.33 -6.90 -14.71
N PHE A 135 4.07 -6.65 -14.35
CA PHE A 135 3.71 -6.28 -12.99
C PHE A 135 4.21 -7.29 -11.96
N ALA A 136 4.07 -8.60 -12.27
CA ALA A 136 4.43 -9.67 -11.37
C ALA A 136 5.94 -9.74 -11.13
N ARG A 137 6.73 -9.54 -12.20
CA ARG A 137 8.20 -9.49 -12.15
C ARG A 137 8.68 -8.30 -11.31
N VAL A 138 8.22 -7.11 -11.66
CA VAL A 138 8.71 -5.85 -11.06
C VAL A 138 8.29 -5.74 -9.60
N LYS A 139 7.05 -6.09 -9.25
CA LYS A 139 6.60 -6.08 -7.85
C LYS A 139 7.34 -7.14 -7.01
N GLY A 140 7.56 -8.33 -7.56
CA GLY A 140 8.32 -9.40 -6.90
C GLY A 140 9.79 -9.02 -6.67
N GLU A 141 10.43 -8.39 -7.66
CA GLU A 141 11.78 -7.81 -7.54
C GLU A 141 11.81 -6.70 -6.48
N THR A 142 10.80 -5.82 -6.47
CA THR A 142 10.70 -4.73 -5.48
C THR A 142 10.58 -5.29 -4.06
N GLU A 143 9.79 -6.34 -3.84
CA GLU A 143 9.70 -7.03 -2.55
C GLU A 143 11.05 -7.62 -2.11
N THR A 144 11.80 -8.23 -3.03
CA THR A 144 13.15 -8.75 -2.73
C THR A 144 14.08 -7.62 -2.29
N LEU A 145 14.13 -6.53 -3.04
CA LEU A 145 15.00 -5.39 -2.73
C LEU A 145 14.60 -4.70 -1.42
N LEU A 146 13.30 -4.56 -1.14
CA LEU A 146 12.83 -4.05 0.16
C LEU A 146 13.19 -5.00 1.32
N SER A 147 13.26 -6.31 1.07
CA SER A 147 13.74 -7.27 2.06
C SER A 147 15.24 -7.10 2.33
N GLU A 148 16.04 -6.89 1.28
CA GLU A 148 17.48 -6.64 1.42
C GLU A 148 17.75 -5.32 2.17
N MET A 149 16.98 -4.26 1.87
CA MET A 149 17.08 -2.98 2.59
C MET A 149 16.76 -3.12 4.08
N ARG A 150 15.76 -3.94 4.44
CA ARG A 150 15.45 -4.26 5.84
C ARG A 150 16.58 -5.03 6.52
N ALA A 151 17.18 -6.00 5.84
CA ALA A 151 18.34 -6.72 6.38
C ALA A 151 19.53 -5.78 6.64
N ALA A 152 19.76 -4.82 5.73
CA ALA A 152 20.83 -3.84 5.84
C ALA A 152 20.54 -2.72 6.86
N ASN A 153 19.27 -2.44 7.15
CA ASN A 153 18.86 -1.38 8.06
C ASN A 153 17.83 -1.88 9.08
N PRO A 154 18.25 -2.22 10.32
CA PRO A 154 17.36 -2.68 11.37
C PRO A 154 16.25 -1.69 11.76
N ARG A 155 16.44 -0.39 11.48
CA ARG A 155 15.42 0.64 11.71
C ARG A 155 14.33 0.66 10.64
N LEU A 156 14.49 -0.05 9.52
CA LEU A 156 13.51 -0.11 8.46
C LEU A 156 12.76 -1.45 8.50
N ARG A 157 11.50 -1.43 8.91
CA ARG A 157 10.63 -2.61 8.92
C ARG A 157 9.73 -2.59 7.71
N THR A 158 10.18 -3.23 6.63
CA THR A 158 9.39 -3.41 5.41
C THR A 158 8.48 -4.63 5.53
N GLU A 159 7.24 -4.47 5.09
CA GLU A 159 6.26 -5.53 4.90
C GLU A 159 5.58 -5.31 3.53
N SER A 160 5.03 -6.37 2.93
CA SER A 160 4.27 -6.24 1.69
C SER A 160 2.90 -6.88 1.81
N VAL A 161 1.90 -6.27 1.17
CA VAL A 161 0.56 -6.84 1.03
C VAL A 161 0.28 -7.07 -0.45
N ARG A 162 -0.16 -8.27 -0.80
CA ARG A 162 -0.56 -8.68 -2.14
C ARG A 162 -2.08 -8.86 -2.20
N PRO A 163 -2.85 -7.75 -2.30
CA PRO A 163 -4.29 -7.88 -2.52
C PRO A 163 -4.57 -8.51 -3.89
N ALA A 164 -5.71 -9.17 -4.00
CA ALA A 164 -6.18 -9.81 -5.23
C ALA A 164 -7.19 -8.90 -5.94
N PHE A 165 -8.47 -9.28 -6.01
CA PHE A 165 -9.52 -8.44 -6.58
C PHE A 165 -9.91 -7.33 -5.59
N VAL A 166 -9.24 -6.17 -5.68
CA VAL A 166 -9.55 -5.00 -4.86
C VAL A 166 -10.92 -4.45 -5.25
N ASP A 167 -11.82 -4.38 -4.29
CA ASP A 167 -13.23 -4.11 -4.54
C ASP A 167 -13.76 -3.00 -3.63
N LYS A 168 -14.34 -1.96 -4.25
CA LYS A 168 -14.95 -0.84 -3.52
C LYS A 168 -16.44 -1.01 -3.23
N ALA A 169 -17.05 -2.12 -3.64
CA ALA A 169 -18.46 -2.36 -3.34
C ALA A 169 -18.70 -2.34 -1.83
N GLY A 170 -19.74 -1.61 -1.40
CA GLY A 170 -20.04 -1.39 0.02
C GLY A 170 -19.22 -0.29 0.70
N HIS A 171 -18.18 0.25 0.03
CA HIS A 171 -17.33 1.30 0.60
C HIS A 171 -17.71 2.69 0.06
N ALA A 172 -18.83 3.25 0.55
CA ALA A 172 -19.37 4.52 0.09
C ALA A 172 -18.38 5.71 0.17
N ALA A 173 -17.51 5.72 1.18
CA ALA A 173 -16.56 6.82 1.42
C ALA A 173 -15.55 7.02 0.28
N VAL A 174 -15.21 5.95 -0.46
CA VAL A 174 -14.23 6.01 -1.56
C VAL A 174 -14.87 6.08 -2.94
N GLU A 175 -16.20 5.96 -3.03
CA GLU A 175 -16.90 5.78 -4.30
C GLU A 175 -16.68 6.95 -5.26
N ALA A 176 -16.78 8.17 -4.74
CA ALA A 176 -16.60 9.43 -5.47
C ALA A 176 -15.14 9.74 -5.82
N TYR A 177 -14.17 9.08 -5.20
CA TYR A 177 -12.74 9.39 -5.34
C TYR A 177 -11.96 8.30 -6.08
N ALA A 178 -12.50 7.06 -6.10
CA ALA A 178 -11.87 5.95 -6.79
C ALA A 178 -11.76 6.24 -8.29
N PRO A 179 -10.59 5.96 -8.90
CA PRO A 179 -10.37 6.25 -10.31
C PRO A 179 -11.33 5.43 -11.17
N ASN A 180 -11.91 6.05 -12.19
CA ASN A 180 -12.72 5.33 -13.17
C ASN A 180 -11.80 4.54 -14.12
N PRO A 181 -11.84 3.19 -14.09
CA PRO A 181 -10.99 2.36 -14.94
C PRO A 181 -11.47 2.28 -16.40
N GLY A 182 -12.65 2.82 -16.71
CA GLY A 182 -13.25 2.87 -18.04
C GLY A 182 -14.52 2.03 -18.16
N ALA A 183 -15.36 2.36 -19.15
CA ALA A 183 -16.69 1.77 -19.31
C ALA A 183 -16.68 0.25 -19.48
N LEU A 184 -15.73 -0.31 -20.24
CA LEU A 184 -15.61 -1.75 -20.45
C LEU A 184 -15.29 -2.49 -19.16
N TYR A 185 -14.32 -2.00 -18.38
CA TYR A 185 -13.96 -2.60 -17.09
C TYR A 185 -15.11 -2.48 -16.11
N ASN A 186 -15.82 -1.34 -16.08
CA ASN A 186 -16.99 -1.17 -15.24
C ASN A 186 -18.10 -2.16 -15.62
N ALA A 187 -18.40 -2.34 -16.90
CA ALA A 187 -19.38 -3.31 -17.37
C ALA A 187 -18.99 -4.75 -16.99
N MET A 188 -17.72 -5.11 -17.19
CA MET A 188 -17.19 -6.42 -16.75
C MET A 188 -17.32 -6.61 -15.25
N ASN A 189 -16.97 -5.61 -14.43
CA ASN A 189 -17.08 -5.69 -12.98
C ASN A 189 -18.53 -5.70 -12.49
N THR A 190 -19.47 -5.04 -13.18
CA THR A 190 -20.89 -5.12 -12.84
C THR A 190 -21.43 -6.53 -13.05
N LEU A 191 -21.01 -7.20 -14.12
CA LEU A 191 -21.42 -8.57 -14.42
C LEU A 191 -20.69 -9.61 -13.53
N LEU A 192 -19.37 -9.52 -13.45
CA LEU A 192 -18.53 -10.51 -12.79
C LEU A 192 -18.35 -10.25 -11.30
N GLY A 193 -18.49 -9.01 -10.83
CA GLY A 193 -18.27 -8.64 -9.42
C GLY A 193 -19.20 -9.36 -8.45
N PRO A 194 -20.54 -9.40 -8.65
CA PRO A 194 -21.43 -10.17 -7.80
C PRO A 194 -21.10 -11.68 -7.81
N VAL A 195 -20.70 -12.20 -8.97
CA VAL A 195 -20.30 -13.61 -9.13
C VAL A 195 -19.01 -13.90 -8.37
N THR A 196 -17.98 -13.06 -8.49
CA THR A 196 -16.71 -13.25 -7.77
C THR A 196 -16.89 -13.13 -6.26
N ARG A 197 -17.72 -12.19 -5.79
CA ARG A 197 -18.06 -12.07 -4.36
C ARG A 197 -18.75 -13.31 -3.80
N THR A 198 -19.61 -13.95 -4.60
CA THR A 198 -20.43 -15.09 -4.16
C THR A 198 -19.66 -16.41 -4.28
N LEU A 199 -19.00 -16.64 -5.42
CA LEU A 199 -18.38 -17.94 -5.75
C LEU A 199 -16.89 -18.00 -5.44
N ALA A 200 -16.21 -16.87 -5.31
CA ALA A 200 -14.78 -16.79 -5.00
C ALA A 200 -14.47 -15.69 -3.96
N PRO A 201 -15.17 -15.65 -2.81
CA PRO A 201 -14.95 -14.61 -1.80
C PRO A 201 -13.49 -14.54 -1.34
N SER A 202 -12.80 -15.68 -1.29
CA SER A 202 -11.37 -15.79 -0.95
C SER A 202 -10.43 -15.02 -1.88
N PHE A 203 -10.90 -14.57 -3.05
CA PHE A 203 -10.14 -13.77 -4.01
C PHE A 203 -10.44 -12.27 -3.93
N VAL A 204 -11.42 -11.86 -3.12
CA VAL A 204 -11.82 -10.45 -2.98
C VAL A 204 -11.01 -9.78 -1.89
N SER A 205 -10.63 -8.52 -2.12
CA SER A 205 -10.01 -7.63 -1.14
C SER A 205 -10.87 -6.37 -0.99
N PRO A 206 -11.85 -6.36 -0.07
CA PRO A 206 -12.69 -5.17 0.17
C PRO A 206 -11.85 -3.97 0.60
N THR A 207 -12.05 -2.80 -0.02
CA THR A 207 -11.17 -1.64 0.19
C THR A 207 -11.25 -1.04 1.60
N ASP A 208 -12.37 -1.17 2.28
CA ASP A 208 -12.56 -0.72 3.67
C ASP A 208 -11.72 -1.55 4.64
N ILE A 209 -11.85 -2.88 4.57
CA ILE A 209 -11.11 -3.81 5.42
C ILE A 209 -9.63 -3.83 5.05
N LEU A 210 -9.29 -3.79 3.76
CA LEU A 210 -7.91 -3.71 3.30
C LEU A 210 -7.25 -2.41 3.75
N GLY A 211 -7.95 -1.28 3.65
CA GLY A 211 -7.47 0.03 4.10
C GLY A 211 -7.18 0.05 5.60
N GLN A 212 -8.13 -0.47 6.41
CA GLN A 212 -7.97 -0.63 7.85
C GLN A 212 -6.77 -1.52 8.19
N PHE A 213 -6.72 -2.71 7.59
CA PHE A 213 -5.65 -3.67 7.86
C PHE A 213 -4.25 -3.10 7.57
N MET A 214 -4.07 -2.40 6.44
CA MET A 214 -2.77 -1.79 6.12
C MET A 214 -2.43 -0.61 7.03
N THR A 215 -3.44 0.13 7.50
CA THR A 215 -3.24 1.17 8.52
C THR A 215 -2.77 0.53 9.82
N GLU A 216 -3.40 -0.54 10.26
CA GLU A 216 -3.01 -1.31 11.45
C GLU A 216 -1.62 -1.93 11.33
N MET A 217 -1.24 -2.41 10.13
CA MET A 217 0.14 -2.84 9.84
C MET A 217 1.14 -1.71 10.02
N ALA A 218 0.85 -0.52 9.48
CA ALA A 218 1.70 0.66 9.63
C ALA A 218 1.78 1.15 11.09
N MET A 219 0.76 0.84 11.90
CA MET A 219 0.74 1.09 13.34
C MET A 219 1.41 -0.02 14.17
N GLY A 220 1.70 -1.17 13.58
CA GLY A 220 2.22 -2.35 14.28
C GLY A 220 1.19 -3.16 15.06
N LYS A 221 -0.11 -2.86 14.92
CA LYS A 221 -1.19 -3.52 15.67
C LYS A 221 -1.40 -4.99 15.30
N VAL A 222 -0.90 -5.42 14.13
CA VAL A 222 -1.02 -6.80 13.64
C VAL A 222 0.31 -7.57 13.67
N ASP A 223 1.33 -7.05 14.36
CA ASP A 223 2.66 -7.64 14.38
C ASP A 223 2.68 -9.08 14.90
N ASP A 224 1.92 -9.37 15.95
CA ASP A 224 1.83 -10.70 16.55
C ASP A 224 1.24 -11.71 15.57
N GLY A 225 0.16 -11.33 14.88
CA GLY A 225 -0.45 -12.17 13.85
C GLY A 225 0.47 -12.43 12.66
N LEU A 226 1.25 -11.41 12.25
CA LEU A 226 2.27 -11.56 11.21
C LEU A 226 3.45 -12.41 11.68
N ALA A 227 3.85 -12.32 12.95
CA ALA A 227 4.97 -13.08 13.52
C ALA A 227 4.61 -14.56 13.73
N ALA A 228 3.35 -14.85 14.07
CA ALA A 228 2.83 -16.21 14.16
C ALA A 228 2.83 -16.95 12.80
N GLY A 229 2.93 -16.21 11.68
CA GLY A 229 2.99 -16.78 10.33
C GLY A 229 1.69 -17.49 9.94
N GLY A 230 1.80 -18.63 9.26
CA GLY A 230 0.67 -19.42 8.77
C GLY A 230 0.28 -19.12 7.32
N LYS A 231 -0.85 -19.67 6.86
CA LYS A 231 -1.29 -19.60 5.46
C LYS A 231 -1.34 -18.14 4.97
N GLY A 232 -0.71 -17.90 3.82
CA GLY A 232 -0.62 -16.59 3.17
C GLY A 232 0.41 -15.62 3.75
N ILE A 233 1.30 -16.08 4.63
CA ILE A 233 2.44 -15.29 5.11
C ILE A 233 3.73 -15.95 4.60
N ILE A 234 4.49 -15.22 3.80
CA ILE A 234 5.79 -15.65 3.28
C ILE A 234 6.86 -14.70 3.80
N THR A 235 7.88 -15.22 4.47
CA THR A 235 9.01 -14.40 4.95
C THR A 235 10.19 -14.55 3.99
N LEU A 236 10.64 -13.43 3.42
CA LEU A 236 11.85 -13.39 2.60
C LEU A 236 13.11 -13.39 3.48
N ASN A 237 14.26 -13.73 2.90
CA ASN A 237 15.52 -13.92 3.64
C ASN A 237 15.94 -12.70 4.49
N GLY A 238 15.63 -11.48 4.03
CA GLY A 238 15.92 -10.25 4.80
C GLY A 238 14.84 -9.87 5.82
N GLY A 239 13.87 -10.74 6.06
CA GLY A 239 12.85 -10.60 7.10
C GLY A 239 11.57 -9.88 6.67
N LEU A 240 11.47 -9.37 5.44
CA LEU A 240 10.22 -8.81 4.92
C LEU A 240 9.17 -9.92 4.87
N ARG A 241 7.98 -9.67 5.42
CA ARG A 241 6.85 -10.59 5.32
C ARG A 241 5.92 -10.11 4.22
N ILE A 242 5.62 -11.01 3.30
CA ILE A 242 4.62 -10.86 2.26
C ILE A 242 3.32 -11.44 2.80
N VAL A 243 2.30 -10.61 2.84
CA VAL A 243 0.93 -10.96 3.21
C VAL A 243 0.13 -11.13 1.92
N GLU A 244 -0.04 -12.38 1.51
CA GLU A 244 -0.90 -12.74 0.37
C GLU A 244 -2.36 -12.45 0.69
N ASN A 245 -3.24 -12.39 -0.33
CA ASN A 245 -4.64 -12.06 -0.11
C ASN A 245 -5.29 -12.99 0.92
N VAL A 246 -4.97 -14.29 0.87
CA VAL A 246 -5.47 -15.26 1.85
C VAL A 246 -4.96 -15.01 3.28
N GLY A 247 -3.73 -14.50 3.41
CA GLY A 247 -3.14 -14.13 4.70
C GLY A 247 -3.79 -12.87 5.27
N PHE A 248 -3.98 -11.85 4.43
CA PHE A 248 -4.72 -10.64 4.76
C PHE A 248 -6.13 -10.98 5.24
N ARG A 249 -6.89 -11.75 4.45
CA ARG A 249 -8.27 -12.12 4.79
C ARG A 249 -8.35 -12.82 6.15
N ARG A 250 -7.48 -13.80 6.40
CA ARG A 250 -7.40 -14.49 7.68
C ARG A 250 -7.12 -13.53 8.84
N LEU A 251 -6.10 -12.69 8.72
CA LEU A 251 -5.70 -11.76 9.77
C LEU A 251 -6.73 -10.64 10.01
N ALA A 252 -7.50 -10.27 8.98
CA ALA A 252 -8.57 -9.29 9.06
C ALA A 252 -9.95 -9.89 9.43
N GLY A 253 -10.02 -11.19 9.75
CA GLY A 253 -11.28 -11.85 10.14
C GLY A 253 -12.29 -12.07 9.00
N LEU A 254 -11.84 -12.05 7.75
CA LEU A 254 -12.66 -12.34 6.58
C LEU A 254 -12.75 -13.85 6.34
N GLN A 255 -13.99 -14.36 6.19
CA GLN A 255 -14.28 -15.77 5.86
C GLN A 255 -13.98 -16.10 4.40
#